data_AF-A0A2E8FK93-F1
#
_entry.id   AF-A0A2E8FK93-F1
#
_cell.length_a   1.000
_cell.length_b   1.000
_cell.length_c   1.000
_cell.angle_alpha   90.00
_cell.angle_beta   90.00
_cell.angle_gamma   90.00
#
_symmetry.space_group_name_H-M   'P 1'
#
loop_
_entity.id
_entity.type
_entity.pdbx_description
1 polymer ?
#
loop_
_entity_poly.entity_id
_entity_poly.type
_entity_poly.pdbx_seq_one_letter_code
_entity_poly.pdbx_strand_id
1 'polypeptide(L)'
;GDGTWTLADGTLTALAEGTYDVSMTATDPVGNAGTDATLDELFIDSSLLFIDGSVFSAANGTVRVIRDGDVLRTTDDQGVDLLPSRLAAVTDEIEVVGRSGEDDQLVITLAAAGSVSTVSFLGDSGADTLSIGLDETESASSVDLDLTATADGTIGVDDVDITFGSVETIDMTGLSDVASHMMQFSASDDEITISTGGLTTAGFSYAVDALGTFDVDGGAGNDTIDASLVTTPVTIDGGDGDDVLDGGSAADVLRGGEGADLVIGHGGDDSILGGSGDDVLKGGGGDDDLQGEAGNDTLRGHGGTTNVLDGGDGVDSVFASGDLDFVLSDTSLTYGSTTNTLSNINRANIRGGASANVIDARTFSGPVTLAGLAGADSIVGTEQNDRILGKEGVDTLLGLGGNDHIEGGDGDDAVDGGSGNDHINGNRGDDILLGFSGNDTVLGGSGSDVVLGGTGDDTVNGQGNSDTVAGNDGVDKVVASVDEIDETFVAIYDWVDSV
;
A
#
# COMPACT_ATOMS: atom_id res chain seq x y z
N GLY A 1 32.56 54.98 27.58
CA GLY A 1 33.72 54.65 28.45
C GLY A 1 33.75 53.18 28.84
N ASP A 2 32.84 52.41 28.25
CA ASP A 2 32.42 51.04 28.50
C ASP A 2 32.39 50.26 27.18
N GLY A 3 32.91 50.83 26.08
CA GLY A 3 32.90 50.22 24.75
C GLY A 3 31.58 50.39 23.98
N THR A 4 30.54 50.92 24.61
CA THR A 4 29.22 51.13 24.00
C THR A 4 29.16 52.51 23.34
N TRP A 5 28.75 52.55 22.07
CA TRP A 5 28.59 53.78 21.30
C TRP A 5 27.15 53.87 20.78
N THR A 6 26.60 55.07 20.81
CA THR A 6 25.24 55.39 20.32
C THR A 6 25.33 56.36 19.16
N LEU A 7 24.55 56.10 18.10
CA LEU A 7 24.44 56.99 16.94
C LEU A 7 24.04 58.41 17.36
N ALA A 8 24.75 59.40 16.84
CA ALA A 8 24.64 60.80 17.24
C ALA A 8 23.45 61.51 16.59
N ASP A 9 22.24 60.99 16.77
CA ASP A 9 20.94 61.56 16.40
C ASP A 9 19.81 60.50 16.43
N GLY A 10 20.16 59.22 16.56
CA GLY A 10 19.21 58.11 16.58
C GLY A 10 18.49 57.89 15.26
N THR A 11 19.01 58.45 14.15
CA THR A 11 18.36 58.38 12.84
C THR A 11 19.35 57.96 11.77
N LEU A 12 19.27 56.69 11.35
CA LEU A 12 19.77 56.27 10.05
C LEU A 12 18.71 56.65 9.00
N THR A 13 19.06 57.47 8.00
CA THR A 13 18.27 57.53 6.77
C THR A 13 18.22 56.15 6.14
N ALA A 14 17.07 55.77 5.57
CA ALA A 14 16.93 54.49 4.87
C ALA A 14 18.07 54.30 3.86
N LEU A 15 18.86 53.26 4.08
CA LEU A 15 19.94 52.85 3.17
C LEU A 15 19.33 51.99 2.07
N ALA A 16 19.84 52.13 0.84
CA ALA A 16 19.47 51.25 -0.25
C ALA A 16 20.11 49.87 -0.05
N GLU A 17 19.71 48.89 -0.84
CA GLU A 17 20.38 47.59 -0.87
C GLU A 17 21.88 47.74 -1.21
N GLY A 18 22.71 46.93 -0.55
CA GLY A 18 24.14 46.85 -0.82
C GLY A 18 25.01 46.67 0.43
N THR A 19 26.31 46.63 0.17
CA THR A 19 27.35 46.53 1.20
C THR A 19 27.86 47.93 1.54
N TYR A 20 27.92 48.23 2.84
CA TYR A 20 28.32 49.51 3.37
C TYR A 20 29.53 49.36 4.30
N ASP A 21 30.49 50.25 4.11
CA ASP A 21 31.54 50.47 5.10
C ASP A 21 30.97 51.20 6.31
N VAL A 22 31.19 50.65 7.50
CA VAL A 22 30.85 51.32 8.75
C VAL A 22 32.11 52.01 9.28
N SER A 23 32.27 53.30 8.99
CA SER A 23 33.40 54.06 9.53
C SER A 23 33.03 54.70 10.87
N MET A 24 33.80 54.43 11.93
CA MET A 24 33.73 55.19 13.18
C MET A 24 34.91 56.17 13.28
N THR A 25 34.67 57.40 13.76
CA THR A 25 35.73 58.35 14.13
C THR A 25 35.59 58.74 15.59
N ALA A 26 36.58 58.39 16.41
CA ALA A 26 36.65 58.83 17.80
C ALA A 26 37.69 59.93 17.94
N THR A 27 37.30 61.12 18.41
CA THR A 27 38.22 62.25 18.63
C THR A 27 38.38 62.54 20.12
N ASP A 28 39.62 62.60 20.61
CA ASP A 28 39.90 62.97 21.99
C ASP A 28 39.77 64.50 22.24
N PRO A 29 39.72 64.97 23.50
CA PRO A 29 39.60 66.39 23.82
C PRO A 29 40.75 67.28 23.33
N VAL A 30 41.86 66.68 22.88
CA VAL A 30 43.05 67.34 22.37
C VAL A 30 43.09 67.33 20.83
N GLY A 31 42.11 66.70 20.19
CA GLY A 31 41.91 66.67 18.75
C GLY A 31 42.53 65.46 18.04
N ASN A 32 43.01 64.44 18.77
CA ASN A 32 43.50 63.21 18.13
C ASN A 32 42.31 62.34 17.69
N ALA A 33 42.27 61.92 16.42
CA ALA A 33 41.22 61.06 15.89
C ALA A 33 41.78 59.69 15.47
N GLY A 34 41.08 58.61 15.84
CA GLY A 34 41.27 57.27 15.27
C GLY A 34 40.09 56.93 14.36
N THR A 35 40.37 56.30 13.22
CA THR A 35 39.35 55.79 12.28
C THR A 35 39.48 54.29 12.13
N ASP A 36 38.34 53.62 12.00
CA ASP A 36 38.31 52.19 11.64
C ASP A 36 38.84 51.97 10.22
N ALA A 37 39.45 50.80 9.97
CA ALA A 37 40.07 50.42 8.70
C ALA A 37 39.48 49.14 8.10
N THR A 38 38.49 48.54 8.75
CA THR A 38 37.69 47.44 8.19
C THR A 38 36.77 47.97 7.08
N LEU A 39 36.51 47.12 6.10
CA LEU A 39 35.62 47.39 4.97
C LEU A 39 34.49 46.35 4.99
N ASP A 40 33.34 46.70 4.41
CA ASP A 40 32.23 45.81 4.11
C ASP A 40 31.54 45.14 5.34
N GLU A 41 31.27 45.91 6.40
CA GLU A 41 30.73 45.38 7.66
C GLU A 41 29.20 45.40 7.79
N LEU A 42 28.50 46.20 6.97
CA LEU A 42 27.04 46.29 6.99
C LEU A 42 26.48 45.85 5.64
N PHE A 43 25.76 44.73 5.64
CA PHE A 43 25.04 44.25 4.48
C PHE A 43 23.55 44.57 4.63
N ILE A 44 22.97 45.24 3.63
CA ILE A 44 21.53 45.52 3.56
C ILE A 44 20.99 44.73 2.38
N ASP A 45 20.20 43.68 2.65
CA ASP A 45 19.52 42.86 1.66
C ASP A 45 18.00 43.08 1.78
N SER A 46 17.36 43.47 0.68
CA SER A 46 15.91 43.66 0.62
C SER A 46 15.16 42.51 -0.05
N SER A 47 15.90 41.54 -0.60
CA SER A 47 15.37 40.34 -1.23
C SER A 47 15.04 39.24 -0.21
N LEU A 48 15.81 39.17 0.88
CA LEU A 48 15.61 38.19 1.95
C LEU A 48 14.41 38.56 2.85
N LEU A 49 13.49 37.63 3.10
CA LEU A 49 12.49 37.79 4.16
C LEU A 49 13.09 37.29 5.47
N PHE A 50 13.43 38.23 6.35
CA PHE A 50 13.96 37.92 7.68
C PHE A 50 12.87 38.04 8.75
N ILE A 51 12.61 36.95 9.47
CA ILE A 51 11.66 36.86 10.59
C ILE A 51 12.48 36.56 11.84
N ASP A 52 12.51 37.49 12.80
CA ASP A 52 13.26 37.29 14.06
C ASP A 52 12.33 37.17 15.28
N GLY A 53 12.92 36.91 16.44
CA GLY A 53 12.19 36.79 17.70
C GLY A 53 11.38 38.03 18.08
N SER A 54 11.65 39.21 17.49
CA SER A 54 10.83 40.41 17.69
C SER A 54 9.51 40.33 16.90
N VAL A 55 9.53 39.70 15.72
CA VAL A 55 8.33 39.40 14.92
C VAL A 55 7.46 38.38 15.64
N PHE A 56 8.05 37.31 16.17
CA PHE A 56 7.33 36.33 17.02
C PHE A 56 6.76 36.96 18.30
N SER A 57 7.50 37.87 18.94
CA SER A 57 7.00 38.61 20.10
C SER A 57 5.79 39.48 19.77
N ALA A 58 5.78 40.10 18.59
CA ALA A 58 4.65 40.91 18.12
C ALA A 58 3.43 40.04 17.78
N ALA A 59 3.65 38.79 17.40
CA ALA A 59 2.63 37.82 17.02
C ALA A 59 2.17 36.91 18.17
N ASN A 60 2.66 37.14 19.39
CA ASN A 60 2.42 36.29 20.56
C ASN A 60 2.75 34.80 20.32
N GLY A 61 3.85 34.55 19.60
CA GLY A 61 4.36 33.21 19.32
C GLY A 61 4.01 32.67 17.94
N THR A 62 2.93 33.12 17.28
CA THR A 62 2.52 32.55 15.97
C THR A 62 2.64 33.55 14.83
N VAL A 63 3.59 33.35 13.91
CA VAL A 63 3.78 34.17 12.70
C VAL A 63 3.25 33.41 11.48
N ARG A 64 2.49 34.09 10.61
CA ARG A 64 1.93 33.53 9.37
C ARG A 64 2.53 34.21 8.15
N VAL A 65 3.28 33.51 7.32
CA VAL A 65 3.73 34.00 5.99
C VAL A 65 2.73 33.55 4.95
N ILE A 66 2.04 34.50 4.31
CA ILE A 66 1.01 34.25 3.33
C ILE A 66 1.50 34.78 1.98
N ARG A 67 1.59 33.91 0.97
CA ARG A 67 1.74 34.34 -0.41
C ARG A 67 0.35 34.49 -1.02
N ASP A 68 -0.08 35.72 -1.33
CA ASP A 68 -1.34 36.05 -2.02
C ASP A 68 -1.02 36.55 -3.43
N GLY A 69 -0.99 35.63 -4.40
CA GLY A 69 -0.51 35.89 -5.76
C GLY A 69 0.95 36.33 -5.82
N ASP A 70 1.20 37.53 -6.33
CA ASP A 70 2.53 38.13 -6.44
C ASP A 70 2.99 38.83 -5.13
N VAL A 71 2.24 38.70 -4.02
CA VAL A 71 2.52 39.41 -2.78
C VAL A 71 2.78 38.43 -1.63
N LEU A 72 3.92 38.61 -0.96
CA LEU A 72 4.25 37.93 0.29
C LEU A 72 3.88 38.83 1.47
N ARG A 73 3.09 38.33 2.41
CA ARG A 73 2.65 39.00 3.64
C ARG A 73 3.13 38.19 4.83
N THR A 74 3.47 38.86 5.93
CA THR A 74 3.73 38.21 7.22
C THR A 74 2.75 38.77 8.23
N THR A 75 1.96 37.93 8.88
CA THR A 75 0.81 38.31 9.71
C THR A 75 0.79 37.59 11.05
N ASP A 76 0.05 38.10 12.03
CA ASP A 76 -0.29 37.36 13.25
C ASP A 76 -1.47 36.39 13.01
N ASP A 77 -1.89 35.69 14.07
CA ASP A 77 -3.04 34.78 14.09
C ASP A 77 -4.39 35.47 13.79
N GLN A 78 -4.46 36.80 13.90
CA GLN A 78 -5.63 37.62 13.58
C GLN A 78 -5.55 38.26 12.17
N GLY A 79 -4.50 37.96 11.39
CA GLY A 79 -4.30 38.47 10.03
C GLY A 79 -3.77 39.90 9.95
N VAL A 80 -3.20 40.44 11.03
CA VAL A 80 -2.58 41.77 11.07
C VAL A 80 -1.15 41.69 10.55
N ASP A 81 -0.78 42.54 9.59
CA ASP A 81 0.57 42.57 9.03
C ASP A 81 1.63 42.92 10.10
N LEU A 82 2.61 42.03 10.27
CA LEU A 82 3.75 42.15 11.18
C LEU A 82 4.98 42.77 10.50
N LEU A 83 5.14 42.54 9.20
CA LEU A 83 6.14 43.16 8.34
C LEU A 83 5.45 43.76 7.11
N PRO A 84 6.06 44.75 6.45
CA PRO A 84 5.55 45.28 5.19
C PRO A 84 5.42 44.17 4.13
N SER A 85 4.26 44.11 3.47
CA SER A 85 4.03 43.25 2.31
C SER A 85 5.07 43.51 1.22
N ARG A 86 5.58 42.46 0.58
CA ARG A 86 6.57 42.55 -0.51
C ARG A 86 6.09 41.81 -1.76
N LEU A 87 6.67 42.14 -2.92
CA LEU A 87 6.48 41.31 -4.12
C LEU A 87 7.22 39.99 -3.94
N ALA A 88 6.54 38.89 -4.20
CA ALA A 88 7.10 37.56 -4.13
C ALA A 88 8.00 37.31 -5.36
N ALA A 89 9.24 36.89 -5.13
CA ALA A 89 10.19 36.55 -6.18
C ALA A 89 9.86 35.18 -6.80
N VAL A 90 10.55 34.83 -7.89
CA VAL A 90 10.47 33.46 -8.47
C VAL A 90 11.01 32.42 -7.47
N THR A 91 11.98 32.83 -6.65
CA THR A 91 12.58 32.10 -5.54
C THR A 91 12.63 33.04 -4.35
N ASP A 92 11.75 32.85 -3.37
CA ASP A 92 11.78 33.58 -2.11
C ASP A 92 12.60 32.78 -1.09
N GLU A 93 13.58 33.43 -0.47
CA GLU A 93 14.35 32.90 0.66
C GLU A 93 13.81 33.53 1.95
N ILE A 94 13.44 32.67 2.90
CA ILE A 94 12.93 33.09 4.21
C ILE A 94 13.92 32.62 5.27
N GLU A 95 14.52 33.56 5.98
CA GLU A 95 15.38 33.28 7.13
C GLU A 95 14.59 33.59 8.40
N VAL A 96 14.58 32.63 9.33
CA VAL A 96 13.75 32.67 10.53
C VAL A 96 14.61 32.39 11.76
N VAL A 97 14.51 33.25 12.77
CA VAL A 97 15.21 33.13 14.04
C VAL A 97 14.19 33.26 15.18
N GLY A 98 14.03 32.19 15.98
CA GLY A 98 13.12 32.14 17.12
C GLY A 98 13.55 32.98 18.35
N ARG A 99 12.70 32.97 19.39
CA ARG A 99 12.86 33.57 20.71
C ARG A 99 13.44 32.56 21.68
N SER A 100 14.71 32.76 22.03
CA SER A 100 15.45 31.87 22.94
C SER A 100 14.63 31.34 24.14
N GLY A 101 14.33 30.04 24.12
CA GLY A 101 13.72 29.29 25.22
C GLY A 101 12.20 29.43 25.34
N GLU A 102 11.53 29.90 24.29
CA GLU A 102 10.07 30.00 24.18
C GLU A 102 9.60 29.17 22.99
N ASP A 103 8.34 28.71 23.01
CA ASP A 103 7.76 28.00 21.86
C ASP A 103 7.35 29.03 20.79
N ASP A 104 7.88 28.90 19.58
CA ASP A 104 7.52 29.72 18.42
C ASP A 104 6.90 28.90 17.29
N GLN A 105 5.86 29.44 16.65
CA GLN A 105 5.13 28.81 15.57
C GLN A 105 5.21 29.66 14.29
N LEU A 106 5.78 29.11 13.23
CA LEU A 106 5.73 29.70 11.89
C LEU A 106 4.74 28.92 11.02
N VAL A 107 3.77 29.62 10.44
CA VAL A 107 2.81 29.05 9.48
C VAL A 107 3.09 29.65 8.10
N ILE A 108 3.33 28.84 7.08
CA ILE A 108 3.48 29.31 5.70
C ILE A 108 2.26 28.87 4.89
N THR A 109 1.55 29.82 4.30
CA THR A 109 0.40 29.59 3.42
C THR A 109 0.76 29.99 1.99
N LEU A 110 0.71 29.03 1.06
CA LEU A 110 1.11 29.21 -0.34
C LEU A 110 -0.13 29.33 -1.23
N ALA A 111 -0.33 30.48 -1.90
CA ALA A 111 -1.33 30.59 -2.96
C ALA A 111 -0.95 29.87 -4.25
N ALA A 112 -1.99 29.45 -4.99
CA ALA A 112 -2.07 28.52 -6.13
C ALA A 112 -1.11 28.69 -7.34
N ALA A 113 -0.03 29.49 -7.26
CA ALA A 113 0.91 29.68 -8.36
C ALA A 113 2.37 30.03 -7.96
N GLY A 114 2.75 29.92 -6.68
CA GLY A 114 4.06 30.38 -6.21
C GLY A 114 4.87 29.35 -5.43
N SER A 115 6.07 29.03 -5.93
CA SER A 115 7.09 28.27 -5.19
C SER A 115 7.82 29.15 -4.17
N VAL A 116 7.82 28.77 -2.89
CA VAL A 116 8.82 29.25 -1.92
C VAL A 116 9.96 28.25 -1.97
N SER A 117 11.18 28.72 -2.22
CA SER A 117 12.30 27.84 -2.59
C SER A 117 13.17 27.41 -1.41
N THR A 118 13.21 28.19 -0.33
CA THR A 118 14.08 27.90 0.82
C THR A 118 13.53 28.55 2.08
N VAL A 119 13.37 27.76 3.15
CA VAL A 119 13.01 28.23 4.49
C VAL A 119 14.10 27.77 5.45
N SER A 120 14.93 28.69 5.93
CA SER A 120 15.97 28.41 6.91
C SER A 120 15.46 28.79 8.30
N PHE A 121 15.18 27.80 9.15
CA PHE A 121 14.79 28.01 10.54
C PHE A 121 15.99 27.75 11.46
N LEU A 122 16.50 28.82 12.08
CA LEU A 122 17.51 28.75 13.12
C LEU A 122 16.78 28.54 14.46
N GLY A 123 16.52 27.27 14.78
CA GLY A 123 15.86 26.88 16.02
C GLY A 123 16.67 27.22 17.27
N ASP A 124 15.99 27.39 18.40
CA ASP A 124 16.63 27.59 19.69
C ASP A 124 16.31 26.45 20.69
N SER A 125 16.30 26.74 21.99
CA SER A 125 16.06 25.75 23.05
C SER A 125 14.58 25.52 23.41
N GLY A 126 13.65 26.25 22.78
CA GLY A 126 12.20 26.05 22.87
C GLY A 126 11.67 24.94 21.95
N ALA A 127 10.40 24.56 22.11
CA ALA A 127 9.72 23.66 21.17
C ALA A 127 9.16 24.51 20.01
N ASP A 128 9.97 24.70 18.96
CA ASP A 128 9.60 25.48 17.78
C ASP A 128 8.82 24.63 16.77
N THR A 129 7.69 25.12 16.25
CA THR A 129 6.84 24.42 15.27
C THR A 129 6.79 25.15 13.93
N LEU A 130 7.10 24.45 12.83
CA LEU A 130 6.89 24.92 11.45
C LEU A 130 5.67 24.22 10.85
N SER A 131 4.65 24.97 10.45
CA SER A 131 3.48 24.44 9.74
C SER A 131 3.44 25.03 8.33
N ILE A 132 3.34 24.20 7.31
CA ILE A 132 3.16 24.62 5.92
C ILE A 132 1.81 24.07 5.48
N GLY A 133 0.91 24.95 5.04
CA GLY A 133 -0.46 24.56 4.69
C GLY A 133 -0.94 25.19 3.39
N LEU A 134 -1.78 24.46 2.66
CA LEU A 134 -2.63 24.97 1.59
C LEU A 134 -4.04 25.20 2.19
N ASP A 135 -4.73 26.28 1.84
CA ASP A 135 -6.15 26.47 2.22
C ASP A 135 -7.03 25.52 1.38
N GLU A 136 -8.20 25.12 1.89
CA GLU A 136 -9.19 24.19 1.28
C GLU A 136 -9.73 24.66 -0.10
N THR A 137 -9.23 25.76 -0.64
CA THR A 137 -9.59 26.30 -1.95
C THR A 137 -8.43 26.33 -2.95
N GLU A 138 -7.24 25.86 -2.57
CA GLU A 138 -6.02 25.96 -3.36
C GLU A 138 -5.37 24.58 -3.58
N SER A 139 -4.86 24.36 -4.80
CA SER A 139 -4.16 23.14 -5.22
C SER A 139 -2.76 23.52 -5.68
N ALA A 140 -1.74 22.75 -5.25
CA ALA A 140 -0.35 22.91 -5.67
C ALA A 140 0.07 21.72 -6.53
N SER A 141 0.67 21.97 -7.70
CA SER A 141 1.18 20.92 -8.59
C SER A 141 2.52 20.30 -8.15
N SER A 142 3.23 20.98 -7.24
CA SER A 142 4.49 20.53 -6.62
C SER A 142 4.87 21.50 -5.50
N VAL A 143 5.31 20.99 -4.35
CA VAL A 143 5.95 21.77 -3.28
C VAL A 143 7.40 21.30 -3.18
N ASP A 144 8.35 22.22 -3.33
CA ASP A 144 9.79 21.96 -3.17
C ASP A 144 10.22 22.60 -1.84
N LEU A 145 10.68 21.80 -0.88
CA LEU A 145 11.01 22.25 0.47
C LEU A 145 12.48 21.92 0.80
N ASP A 146 13.30 22.96 0.86
CA ASP A 146 14.70 22.88 1.31
C ASP A 146 14.81 23.47 2.73
N LEU A 147 15.06 22.59 3.71
CA LEU A 147 15.26 22.92 5.13
C LEU A 147 16.75 22.75 5.48
N THR A 148 17.48 23.84 5.64
CA THR A 148 18.90 23.80 6.03
C THR A 148 19.11 24.19 7.49
N ALA A 149 19.67 23.30 8.31
CA ALA A 149 20.13 23.62 9.66
C ALA A 149 21.63 23.97 9.66
N THR A 150 22.03 25.15 10.12
CA THR A 150 23.45 25.49 10.31
C THR A 150 23.89 25.28 11.76
N ALA A 151 24.76 24.28 11.95
CA ALA A 151 25.71 24.04 13.05
C ALA A 151 25.37 24.58 14.46
N ASP A 152 25.15 23.63 15.37
CA ASP A 152 25.04 23.72 16.85
C ASP A 152 23.64 23.98 17.46
N GLY A 153 22.57 23.95 16.67
CA GLY A 153 21.20 23.80 17.17
C GLY A 153 20.60 22.47 16.69
N THR A 154 20.29 21.57 17.61
CA THR A 154 19.34 20.48 17.31
C THR A 154 18.00 21.13 17.00
N ILE A 155 17.55 21.11 15.74
CA ILE A 155 16.13 21.30 15.46
C ILE A 155 15.45 20.05 16.01
N GLY A 156 14.87 20.17 17.19
CA GLY A 156 13.91 19.19 17.68
C GLY A 156 12.63 19.38 16.89
N VAL A 157 12.57 18.82 15.69
CA VAL A 157 11.32 18.60 14.93
C VAL A 157 10.58 17.39 15.53
N ASP A 158 10.41 17.38 16.84
CA ASP A 158 9.33 16.60 17.46
C ASP A 158 8.04 17.35 17.10
N ASP A 159 7.05 16.64 16.53
CA ASP A 159 5.71 17.14 16.20
C ASP A 159 5.61 18.19 15.06
N VAL A 160 6.29 17.99 13.93
CA VAL A 160 5.92 18.68 12.67
C VAL A 160 4.91 17.83 11.89
N ASP A 161 3.63 18.13 12.07
CA ASP A 161 2.57 17.70 11.16
C ASP A 161 2.63 18.60 9.91
N ILE A 162 3.08 18.05 8.77
CA ILE A 162 2.93 18.71 7.47
C ILE A 162 1.61 18.24 6.88
N THR A 163 0.58 19.08 6.99
CA THR A 163 -0.74 18.80 6.41
C THR A 163 -0.81 19.34 4.99
N PHE A 164 -0.91 18.44 4.04
CA PHE A 164 -1.22 18.77 2.65
C PHE A 164 -2.71 18.56 2.39
N GLY A 165 -3.32 19.43 1.59
CA GLY A 165 -4.67 19.25 1.08
C GLY A 165 -4.65 19.23 -0.45
N SER A 166 -5.20 18.18 -1.05
CA SER A 166 -5.41 18.04 -2.50
C SER A 166 -4.11 18.15 -3.32
N VAL A 167 -3.15 17.26 -3.08
CA VAL A 167 -1.82 17.29 -3.72
C VAL A 167 -1.61 16.08 -4.64
N GLU A 168 -1.33 16.34 -5.92
CA GLU A 168 -1.16 15.30 -6.95
C GLU A 168 0.22 14.58 -6.88
N THR A 169 1.29 15.27 -6.44
CA THR A 169 2.63 14.68 -6.23
C THR A 169 3.48 15.50 -5.25
N ILE A 170 4.33 14.84 -4.44
CA ILE A 170 5.31 15.48 -3.53
C ILE A 170 6.74 14.97 -3.86
N ASP A 171 7.68 15.88 -4.13
CA ASP A 171 9.11 15.58 -4.37
C ASP A 171 9.93 16.00 -3.14
N MET A 172 10.63 15.04 -2.53
CA MET A 172 11.31 15.20 -1.22
C MET A 172 12.84 15.14 -1.34
N THR A 173 13.40 15.48 -2.50
CA THR A 173 14.86 15.36 -2.76
C THR A 173 15.76 16.27 -1.91
N GLY A 174 15.22 17.11 -1.00
CA GLY A 174 15.94 18.09 -0.17
C GLY A 174 15.99 17.85 1.36
N LEU A 175 15.34 16.84 1.94
CA LEU A 175 15.20 16.71 3.41
C LEU A 175 16.32 15.90 4.08
N SER A 176 17.57 16.36 3.98
CA SER A 176 18.74 15.53 4.32
C SER A 176 19.07 15.35 5.82
N ASP A 177 18.28 15.88 6.78
CA ASP A 177 18.72 15.93 8.19
C ASP A 177 17.61 15.83 9.26
N VAL A 178 16.52 15.07 9.02
CA VAL A 178 15.43 14.91 10.01
C VAL A 178 15.23 13.43 10.38
N ALA A 179 15.25 13.14 11.68
CA ALA A 179 15.37 11.79 12.26
C ALA A 179 14.07 10.96 12.27
N SER A 180 12.93 11.57 11.96
CA SER A 180 11.62 10.93 11.81
C SER A 180 10.68 11.88 11.08
N HIS A 181 9.89 11.39 10.13
CA HIS A 181 8.82 12.15 9.49
C HIS A 181 7.50 11.40 9.67
N MET A 182 6.48 12.11 10.15
CA MET A 182 5.06 11.78 10.01
C MET A 182 4.52 12.69 8.91
N MET A 183 3.89 12.14 7.87
CA MET A 183 3.07 12.93 6.92
C MET A 183 1.60 12.58 7.13
N GLN A 184 0.76 13.60 7.32
CA GLN A 184 -0.68 13.43 7.54
C GLN A 184 -1.45 14.28 6.51
N PHE A 185 -2.28 13.63 5.69
CA PHE A 185 -3.06 14.27 4.63
C PHE A 185 -4.52 14.49 5.07
N SER A 186 -5.27 15.35 4.37
CA SER A 186 -6.65 15.70 4.75
C SER A 186 -7.66 15.46 3.63
N ALA A 187 -8.75 14.75 3.94
CA ALA A 187 -10.11 14.78 3.35
C ALA A 187 -10.30 14.77 1.81
N SER A 188 -9.28 14.51 0.99
CA SER A 188 -9.37 14.40 -0.47
C SER A 188 -8.55 13.24 -0.99
N ASP A 189 -9.02 12.60 -2.07
CA ASP A 189 -8.25 11.59 -2.81
C ASP A 189 -6.85 12.11 -3.20
N ASP A 190 -5.79 11.51 -2.66
CA ASP A 190 -4.39 11.91 -2.87
C ASP A 190 -3.55 10.78 -3.53
N GLU A 191 -2.57 11.14 -4.37
CA GLU A 191 -1.60 10.20 -5.00
C GLU A 191 -0.18 10.50 -4.49
N ILE A 192 0.43 9.54 -3.79
CA ILE A 192 1.70 9.68 -3.08
C ILE A 192 2.71 8.67 -3.65
N THR A 193 3.82 9.14 -4.20
CA THR A 193 4.94 8.29 -4.64
C THR A 193 6.19 8.56 -3.79
N ILE A 194 6.71 7.52 -3.13
CA ILE A 194 7.88 7.59 -2.27
C ILE A 194 9.05 6.92 -3.00
N SER A 195 10.06 7.69 -3.39
CA SER A 195 11.24 7.16 -4.09
C SER A 195 12.52 7.30 -3.28
N THR A 196 13.13 6.18 -2.91
CA THR A 196 14.50 6.16 -2.34
C THR A 196 15.45 5.45 -3.30
N GLY A 197 15.78 6.07 -4.45
CA GLY A 197 16.73 5.45 -5.37
C GLY A 197 16.85 6.05 -6.76
N GLY A 198 17.64 7.13 -6.89
CA GLY A 198 18.45 7.40 -8.08
C GLY A 198 17.72 7.72 -9.40
N LEU A 199 17.34 9.00 -9.58
CA LEU A 199 17.19 9.54 -10.93
C LEU A 199 18.56 9.58 -11.62
N THR A 200 18.75 8.71 -12.61
CA THR A 200 19.96 8.69 -13.43
C THR A 200 19.95 9.77 -14.50
N THR A 201 20.15 11.04 -14.12
CA THR A 201 20.84 12.01 -14.99
C THR A 201 21.67 13.00 -14.18
N ALA A 202 22.98 12.77 -14.21
CA ALA A 202 24.06 13.70 -13.88
C ALA A 202 24.17 14.22 -12.43
N GLY A 203 24.45 13.30 -11.51
CA GLY A 203 25.51 13.50 -10.52
C GLY A 203 25.09 14.10 -9.18
N PHE A 204 24.49 13.29 -8.31
CA PHE A 204 24.56 13.47 -6.86
C PHE A 204 24.77 12.12 -6.17
N SER A 205 25.58 12.12 -5.11
CA SER A 205 25.97 10.94 -4.33
C SER A 205 25.26 11.04 -2.98
N TYR A 206 24.33 10.13 -2.71
CA TYR A 206 23.67 10.00 -1.42
C TYR A 206 24.55 9.13 -0.49
N ALA A 207 24.81 9.62 0.72
CA ALA A 207 25.34 8.82 1.81
C ALA A 207 24.19 8.57 2.78
N VAL A 208 23.82 7.30 2.91
CA VAL A 208 22.79 6.81 3.84
C VAL A 208 23.16 7.25 5.25
N ASP A 209 22.42 8.20 5.81
CA ASP A 209 22.35 8.40 7.26
C ASP A 209 20.95 7.97 7.76
N ALA A 210 20.91 7.50 8.99
CA ALA A 210 20.00 6.48 9.49
C ALA A 210 18.53 6.93 9.70
N LEU A 211 17.67 6.78 8.70
CA LEU A 211 16.21 6.73 8.90
C LEU A 211 15.82 5.36 9.47
N GLY A 212 15.19 5.35 10.65
CA GLY A 212 14.73 4.12 11.30
C GLY A 212 13.40 3.60 10.77
N THR A 213 12.50 4.52 10.36
CA THR A 213 11.14 4.27 9.85
C THR A 213 10.67 5.51 9.07
N PHE A 214 9.90 5.32 8.01
CA PHE A 214 9.23 6.37 7.25
C PHE A 214 7.71 6.17 7.39
N ASP A 215 6.97 7.13 7.96
CA ASP A 215 5.55 6.99 8.34
C ASP A 215 4.65 7.91 7.49
N VAL A 216 3.57 7.37 6.91
CA VAL A 216 2.63 8.08 6.03
C VAL A 216 1.20 7.74 6.42
N ASP A 217 0.35 8.76 6.54
CA ASP A 217 -1.09 8.66 6.85
C ASP A 217 -1.91 9.38 5.77
N GLY A 218 -2.63 8.65 4.91
CA GLY A 218 -3.48 9.16 3.82
C GLY A 218 -4.70 9.95 4.31
N GLY A 219 -5.15 9.67 5.54
CA GLY A 219 -6.20 10.44 6.18
C GLY A 219 -7.60 10.05 5.71
N ALA A 220 -8.19 10.77 4.76
CA ALA A 220 -9.55 10.46 4.31
C ALA A 220 -9.71 10.79 2.83
N GLY A 221 -10.47 9.98 2.11
CA GLY A 221 -10.45 9.94 0.65
C GLY A 221 -9.92 8.59 0.18
N ASN A 222 -10.01 8.33 -1.13
CA ASN A 222 -9.42 7.13 -1.70
C ASN A 222 -8.00 7.42 -2.15
N ASP A 223 -7.01 6.97 -1.39
CA ASP A 223 -5.62 7.33 -1.53
C ASP A 223 -4.80 6.26 -2.26
N THR A 224 -3.71 6.67 -2.91
CA THR A 224 -2.73 5.75 -3.49
C THR A 224 -1.34 6.08 -2.96
N ILE A 225 -0.74 5.16 -2.22
CA ILE A 225 0.58 5.34 -1.59
C ILE A 225 1.54 4.28 -2.12
N ASP A 226 2.49 4.69 -2.97
CA ASP A 226 3.48 3.81 -3.61
C ASP A 226 4.88 3.99 -3.00
N ALA A 227 5.30 3.01 -2.20
CA ALA A 227 6.63 2.85 -1.65
C ALA A 227 7.41 1.66 -2.28
N SER A 228 7.01 1.18 -3.46
CA SER A 228 7.60 -0.01 -4.13
C SER A 228 9.09 0.10 -4.45
N LEU A 229 9.62 1.32 -4.49
CA LEU A 229 11.05 1.58 -4.72
C LEU A 229 11.83 1.81 -3.42
N VAL A 230 11.16 1.74 -2.27
CA VAL A 230 11.76 1.92 -0.96
C VAL A 230 12.39 0.62 -0.48
N THR A 231 13.65 0.71 -0.02
CA THR A 231 14.44 -0.46 0.43
C THR A 231 14.63 -0.53 1.94
N THR A 232 14.02 0.41 2.66
CA THR A 232 14.02 0.52 4.12
C THR A 232 12.60 0.35 4.64
N PRO A 233 12.41 -0.12 5.89
CA PRO A 233 11.08 -0.27 6.46
C PRO A 233 10.22 1.00 6.36
N VAL A 234 8.99 0.85 5.89
CA VAL A 234 7.97 1.91 5.88
C VAL A 234 6.81 1.56 6.81
N THR A 235 6.11 2.59 7.27
CA THR A 235 4.81 2.51 7.94
C THR A 235 3.84 3.34 7.11
N ILE A 236 2.74 2.74 6.67
CA ILE A 236 1.74 3.38 5.83
C ILE A 236 0.36 3.09 6.43
N ASP A 237 -0.45 4.14 6.59
CA ASP A 237 -1.86 4.12 6.99
C ASP A 237 -2.66 4.78 5.86
N GLY A 238 -3.65 4.09 5.29
CA GLY A 238 -4.51 4.62 4.22
C GLY A 238 -5.54 5.60 4.78
N GLY A 239 -6.27 5.19 5.82
CA GLY A 239 -7.24 6.04 6.51
C GLY A 239 -8.68 5.72 6.11
N ASP A 240 -9.53 6.73 5.92
CA ASP A 240 -10.93 6.53 5.49
C ASP A 240 -11.04 6.55 3.95
N GLY A 241 -11.30 5.43 3.28
CA GLY A 241 -11.59 5.36 1.86
C GLY A 241 -11.20 4.02 1.26
N ASP A 242 -11.42 3.84 -0.05
CA ASP A 242 -10.90 2.65 -0.74
C ASP A 242 -9.47 2.94 -1.25
N ASP A 243 -8.46 2.47 -0.53
CA ASP A 243 -7.07 2.85 -0.71
C ASP A 243 -6.23 1.82 -1.48
N VAL A 244 -5.10 2.28 -2.03
CA VAL A 244 -4.09 1.43 -2.66
C VAL A 244 -2.73 1.69 -2.03
N LEU A 245 -2.24 0.73 -1.26
CA LEU A 245 -0.98 0.82 -0.54
C LEU A 245 0.02 -0.18 -1.12
N ASP A 246 1.19 0.32 -1.50
CA ASP A 246 2.30 -0.49 -2.03
C ASP A 246 3.54 -0.29 -1.16
N GLY A 247 3.92 -1.32 -0.41
CA GLY A 247 5.13 -1.39 0.40
C GLY A 247 6.40 -1.53 -0.44
N GLY A 248 7.54 -1.70 0.21
CA GLY A 248 8.86 -1.78 -0.39
C GLY A 248 9.48 -3.18 -0.34
N SER A 249 10.81 -3.25 -0.31
CA SER A 249 11.54 -4.53 -0.22
C SER A 249 12.03 -4.87 1.20
N ALA A 250 11.52 -4.15 2.20
CA ALA A 250 11.90 -4.29 3.60
C ALA A 250 10.71 -4.79 4.42
N ALA A 251 10.90 -5.06 5.70
CA ALA A 251 9.80 -5.44 6.58
C ALA A 251 8.94 -4.20 6.90
N ASP A 252 7.76 -4.12 6.30
CA ASP A 252 6.89 -2.95 6.33
C ASP A 252 5.68 -3.13 7.26
N VAL A 253 5.06 -2.02 7.65
CA VAL A 253 3.80 -1.99 8.40
C VAL A 253 2.78 -1.23 7.57
N LEU A 254 1.76 -1.91 7.08
CA LEU A 254 0.76 -1.34 6.18
C LEU A 254 -0.63 -1.50 6.79
N ARG A 255 -1.44 -0.43 6.79
CA ARG A 255 -2.82 -0.43 7.29
C ARG A 255 -3.73 0.20 6.23
N GLY A 256 -4.74 -0.55 5.77
CA GLY A 256 -5.76 -0.04 4.85
C GLY A 256 -6.59 1.05 5.53
N GLY A 257 -7.43 0.67 6.48
CA GLY A 257 -8.25 1.60 7.26
C GLY A 257 -9.75 1.33 7.10
N GLU A 258 -10.57 2.36 6.88
CA GLU A 258 -12.00 2.19 6.58
C GLU A 258 -12.25 2.22 5.06
N GLY A 259 -12.55 1.10 4.42
CA GLY A 259 -12.98 1.03 3.03
C GLY A 259 -12.53 -0.28 2.41
N ALA A 260 -12.68 -0.43 1.09
CA ALA A 260 -12.24 -1.64 0.40
C ALA A 260 -10.82 -1.45 -0.16
N ASP A 261 -9.82 -1.91 0.58
CA ASP A 261 -8.43 -1.56 0.33
C ASP A 261 -7.66 -2.60 -0.48
N LEU A 262 -6.62 -2.15 -1.19
CA LEU A 262 -5.61 -3.01 -1.79
C LEU A 262 -4.25 -2.74 -1.14
N VAL A 263 -3.76 -3.72 -0.37
CA VAL A 263 -2.48 -3.59 0.35
C VAL A 263 -1.48 -4.65 -0.14
N ILE A 264 -0.28 -4.21 -0.52
CA ILE A 264 0.77 -5.04 -1.12
C ILE A 264 2.09 -4.82 -0.37
N GLY A 265 2.68 -5.88 0.22
CA GLY A 265 3.97 -5.81 0.95
C GLY A 265 5.21 -5.99 0.07
N HIS A 266 5.09 -6.64 -1.09
CA HIS A 266 6.19 -7.07 -1.98
C HIS A 266 7.18 -8.06 -1.37
N GLY A 267 8.08 -7.63 -0.51
CA GLY A 267 9.04 -8.55 0.11
C GLY A 267 9.73 -7.95 1.31
N GLY A 268 10.21 -8.81 2.20
CA GLY A 268 10.30 -8.41 3.60
C GLY A 268 9.33 -9.26 4.42
N ASP A 269 9.47 -9.20 5.73
CA ASP A 269 8.54 -9.86 6.64
C ASP A 269 7.50 -8.81 7.06
N ASP A 270 6.38 -8.74 6.36
CA ASP A 270 5.46 -7.60 6.43
C ASP A 270 4.34 -7.78 7.44
N SER A 271 3.89 -6.69 8.05
CA SER A 271 2.68 -6.64 8.90
C SER A 271 1.61 -5.83 8.18
N ILE A 272 0.53 -6.50 7.77
CA ILE A 272 -0.53 -5.92 6.96
C ILE A 272 -1.86 -6.04 7.71
N LEU A 273 -2.53 -4.91 7.92
CA LEU A 273 -3.88 -4.84 8.46
C LEU A 273 -4.82 -4.27 7.38
N GLY A 274 -5.92 -4.95 7.09
CA GLY A 274 -6.96 -4.50 6.18
C GLY A 274 -7.75 -3.37 6.82
N GLY A 275 -8.53 -3.70 7.85
CA GLY A 275 -9.31 -2.73 8.60
C GLY A 275 -10.79 -3.04 8.46
N SER A 276 -11.62 -2.05 8.14
CA SER A 276 -13.04 -2.32 7.89
C SER A 276 -13.36 -2.19 6.40
N GLY A 277 -13.96 -3.22 5.81
CA GLY A 277 -14.34 -3.25 4.41
C GLY A 277 -13.94 -4.57 3.77
N ASP A 278 -14.13 -4.71 2.47
CA ASP A 278 -13.80 -5.96 1.78
C ASP A 278 -12.41 -5.83 1.14
N ASP A 279 -11.36 -6.22 1.87
CA ASP A 279 -9.97 -5.88 1.53
C ASP A 279 -9.25 -6.94 0.71
N VAL A 280 -8.16 -6.53 0.04
CA VAL A 280 -7.25 -7.42 -0.68
C VAL A 280 -5.82 -7.25 -0.17
N LEU A 281 -5.36 -8.23 0.60
CA LEU A 281 -4.06 -8.19 1.27
C LEU A 281 -3.07 -9.16 0.62
N LYS A 282 -1.89 -8.66 0.24
CA LYS A 282 -0.83 -9.44 -0.40
C LYS A 282 0.50 -9.23 0.32
N GLY A 283 0.98 -10.24 1.05
CA GLY A 283 2.27 -10.17 1.75
C GLY A 283 3.44 -10.11 0.78
N GLY A 284 3.48 -11.05 -0.16
CA GLY A 284 4.48 -11.08 -1.22
C GLY A 284 5.64 -12.01 -0.88
N GLY A 285 6.66 -11.52 -0.21
CA GLY A 285 7.99 -12.11 -0.25
C GLY A 285 8.71 -12.09 1.08
N GLY A 286 8.26 -12.86 2.05
CA GLY A 286 8.95 -13.11 3.32
C GLY A 286 7.97 -13.81 4.23
N ASP A 287 8.20 -13.77 5.54
CA ASP A 287 7.28 -14.33 6.52
C ASP A 287 6.29 -13.24 6.98
N ASP A 288 5.11 -13.22 6.40
CA ASP A 288 4.14 -12.11 6.52
C ASP A 288 3.01 -12.39 7.53
N ASP A 289 2.51 -11.34 8.20
CA ASP A 289 1.32 -11.34 9.07
C ASP A 289 0.21 -10.47 8.46
N LEU A 290 -0.83 -11.11 7.95
CA LEU A 290 -1.98 -10.48 7.28
C LEU A 290 -3.23 -10.64 8.14
N GLN A 291 -3.86 -9.52 8.52
CA GLN A 291 -5.10 -9.46 9.28
C GLN A 291 -6.16 -8.71 8.47
N GLY A 292 -7.22 -9.39 8.03
CA GLY A 292 -8.35 -8.77 7.31
C GLY A 292 -9.17 -7.83 8.18
N GLU A 293 -9.33 -8.19 9.45
CA GLU A 293 -10.18 -7.48 10.43
C GLU A 293 -11.68 -7.60 10.16
N ALA A 294 -12.37 -6.62 9.57
CA ALA A 294 -13.83 -6.64 9.46
C ALA A 294 -14.31 -6.49 8.02
N GLY A 295 -14.96 -7.53 7.48
CA GLY A 295 -15.53 -7.53 6.14
C GLY A 295 -15.24 -8.85 5.44
N ASN A 296 -15.33 -8.90 4.11
CA ASN A 296 -15.08 -10.14 3.36
C ASN A 296 -13.75 -10.03 2.62
N ASP A 297 -12.69 -10.45 3.28
CA ASP A 297 -11.34 -10.14 2.86
C ASP A 297 -10.75 -11.23 1.95
N THR A 298 -9.79 -10.84 1.14
CA THR A 298 -9.01 -11.74 0.28
C THR A 298 -7.53 -11.66 0.65
N LEU A 299 -7.02 -12.74 1.25
CA LEU A 299 -5.65 -12.80 1.76
C LEU A 299 -4.77 -13.69 0.89
N ARG A 300 -3.55 -13.21 0.63
CA ARG A 300 -2.49 -13.97 -0.05
C ARG A 300 -1.14 -13.69 0.60
N GLY A 301 -0.60 -14.66 1.35
CA GLY A 301 0.78 -14.60 1.84
C GLY A 301 1.77 -14.56 0.67
N HIS A 302 1.86 -15.65 -0.11
CA HIS A 302 2.91 -15.85 -1.12
C HIS A 302 4.33 -15.81 -0.50
N GLY A 303 5.34 -16.35 -1.19
CA GLY A 303 6.72 -16.34 -0.67
C GLY A 303 6.90 -17.03 0.68
N GLY A 304 7.94 -16.62 1.42
CA GLY A 304 8.16 -17.04 2.80
C GLY A 304 8.40 -18.51 3.07
N THR A 305 8.64 -18.80 4.34
CA THR A 305 8.52 -20.13 4.93
C THR A 305 7.28 -20.24 5.80
N THR A 306 6.90 -19.17 6.50
CA THR A 306 5.74 -19.15 7.38
C THR A 306 5.01 -17.82 7.31
N ASN A 307 3.73 -17.86 6.97
CA ASN A 307 2.85 -16.68 7.00
C ASN A 307 1.72 -16.90 8.01
N VAL A 308 1.17 -15.82 8.55
CA VAL A 308 -0.05 -15.80 9.37
C VAL A 308 -1.12 -15.06 8.60
N LEU A 309 -2.25 -15.73 8.35
CA LEU A 309 -3.38 -15.16 7.61
C LEU A 309 -4.62 -15.31 8.49
N ASP A 310 -5.11 -14.19 9.01
CA ASP A 310 -6.35 -14.12 9.79
C ASP A 310 -7.38 -13.30 9.03
N GLY A 311 -8.49 -13.94 8.63
CA GLY A 311 -9.59 -13.27 7.94
C GLY A 311 -10.39 -12.30 8.83
N GLY A 312 -10.45 -12.55 10.14
CA GLY A 312 -11.27 -11.74 11.04
C GLY A 312 -12.79 -12.00 10.95
N ASP A 313 -13.58 -10.93 11.01
CA ASP A 313 -15.05 -10.94 11.03
C ASP A 313 -15.61 -10.85 9.60
N GLY A 314 -16.14 -11.95 9.05
CA GLY A 314 -16.94 -11.91 7.84
C GLY A 314 -16.90 -13.22 7.06
N VAL A 315 -16.74 -13.14 5.74
CA VAL A 315 -16.61 -14.31 4.86
C VAL A 315 -15.33 -14.21 4.04
N ASP A 316 -14.26 -14.72 4.62
CA ASP A 316 -12.91 -14.45 4.13
C ASP A 316 -12.37 -15.56 3.24
N SER A 317 -11.54 -15.15 2.29
CA SER A 317 -11.01 -16.01 1.23
C SER A 317 -9.50 -16.01 1.24
N VAL A 318 -8.88 -17.19 1.18
CA VAL A 318 -7.44 -17.32 0.92
C VAL A 318 -7.17 -17.64 -0.55
N PHE A 319 -6.13 -17.04 -1.10
CA PHE A 319 -5.67 -17.32 -2.46
C PHE A 319 -4.24 -17.90 -2.49
N ALA A 320 -4.03 -18.97 -3.24
CA ALA A 320 -2.70 -19.45 -3.58
C ALA A 320 -2.61 -19.92 -5.03
N SER A 321 -1.43 -19.72 -5.63
CA SER A 321 -1.16 -20.19 -6.99
C SER A 321 0.30 -20.55 -7.17
N GLY A 322 0.58 -21.61 -7.90
CA GLY A 322 1.95 -22.01 -8.25
C GLY A 322 2.03 -23.41 -8.82
N ASP A 323 3.14 -23.71 -9.48
CA ASP A 323 3.43 -25.07 -9.98
C ASP A 323 3.95 -25.96 -8.85
N LEU A 324 3.08 -26.26 -7.88
CA LEU A 324 3.37 -26.90 -6.60
C LEU A 324 2.20 -27.78 -6.15
N ASP A 325 2.48 -28.67 -5.21
CA ASP A 325 1.44 -29.39 -4.46
C ASP A 325 0.91 -28.53 -3.31
N PHE A 326 -0.40 -28.62 -3.04
CA PHE A 326 -1.12 -27.87 -2.02
C PHE A 326 -1.87 -28.83 -1.09
N VAL A 327 -1.77 -28.58 0.23
CA VAL A 327 -2.62 -29.24 1.23
C VAL A 327 -3.29 -28.16 2.07
N LEU A 328 -4.62 -28.18 2.11
CA LEU A 328 -5.47 -27.21 2.79
C LEU A 328 -6.26 -27.87 3.93
N SER A 329 -6.25 -27.21 5.07
CA SER A 329 -7.11 -27.47 6.22
C SER A 329 -7.64 -26.17 6.80
N ASP A 330 -8.57 -26.25 7.75
CA ASP A 330 -9.10 -25.07 8.46
C ASP A 330 -8.03 -24.21 9.14
N THR A 331 -6.84 -24.77 9.41
CA THR A 331 -5.78 -24.07 10.17
C THR A 331 -4.51 -23.87 9.37
N SER A 332 -4.40 -24.40 8.16
CA SER A 332 -3.14 -24.43 7.43
C SER A 332 -3.32 -24.56 5.92
N LEU A 333 -2.53 -23.82 5.16
CA LEU A 333 -2.30 -24.03 3.73
C LEU A 333 -0.80 -24.18 3.46
N THR A 334 -0.38 -25.40 3.08
CA THR A 334 1.02 -25.71 2.79
C THR A 334 1.26 -25.93 1.31
N TYR A 335 2.35 -25.36 0.79
CA TYR A 335 2.84 -25.62 -0.57
C TYR A 335 4.35 -25.35 -0.67
N GLY A 336 5.08 -26.20 -1.37
CA GLY A 336 6.55 -26.08 -1.47
C GLY A 336 7.23 -26.04 -0.10
N SER A 337 7.92 -24.94 0.21
CA SER A 337 8.53 -24.67 1.53
C SER A 337 7.69 -23.75 2.43
N THR A 338 6.54 -23.27 1.94
CA THR A 338 5.70 -22.29 2.61
C THR A 338 4.59 -22.98 3.40
N THR A 339 4.33 -22.49 4.60
CA THR A 339 3.17 -22.84 5.43
C THR A 339 2.44 -21.56 5.84
N ASN A 340 1.21 -21.39 5.39
CA ASN A 340 0.33 -20.31 5.86
C ASN A 340 -0.49 -20.87 7.03
N THR A 341 -0.39 -20.26 8.21
CA THR A 341 -1.27 -20.53 9.34
C THR A 341 -2.56 -19.76 9.12
N LEU A 342 -3.70 -20.45 9.10
CA LEU A 342 -5.00 -19.85 8.78
C LEU A 342 -5.85 -19.69 10.03
N SER A 343 -6.50 -18.53 10.16
CA SER A 343 -7.57 -18.28 11.13
C SER A 343 -8.72 -17.56 10.42
N ASN A 344 -9.96 -17.88 10.82
CA ASN A 344 -11.19 -17.27 10.30
C ASN A 344 -11.39 -17.31 8.77
N ILE A 345 -10.66 -18.15 8.04
CA ILE A 345 -10.85 -18.31 6.59
C ILE A 345 -12.07 -19.20 6.30
N ASN A 346 -12.96 -18.74 5.41
CA ASN A 346 -14.20 -19.44 5.06
C ASN A 346 -14.21 -20.01 3.64
N ARG A 347 -13.36 -19.51 2.74
CA ARG A 347 -13.24 -19.97 1.35
C ARG A 347 -11.79 -20.06 0.92
N ALA A 348 -11.51 -20.90 -0.08
CA ALA A 348 -10.18 -20.94 -0.69
C ALA A 348 -10.24 -20.96 -2.22
N ASN A 349 -9.30 -20.27 -2.85
CA ASN A 349 -9.04 -20.34 -4.27
C ASN A 349 -7.59 -20.79 -4.50
N ILE A 350 -7.41 -22.01 -5.01
CA ILE A 350 -6.09 -22.61 -5.20
C ILE A 350 -5.92 -22.97 -6.67
N ARG A 351 -4.76 -22.59 -7.23
CA ARG A 351 -4.41 -22.87 -8.62
C ARG A 351 -3.05 -23.52 -8.73
N GLY A 352 -2.98 -24.67 -9.40
CA GLY A 352 -1.76 -25.33 -9.83
C GLY A 352 -1.02 -24.55 -10.93
N GLY A 353 -0.15 -25.27 -11.64
CA GLY A 353 0.79 -24.75 -12.62
C GLY A 353 0.82 -25.58 -13.90
N ALA A 354 2.02 -25.91 -14.36
CA ALA A 354 2.22 -26.56 -15.66
C ALA A 354 2.70 -28.02 -15.55
N SER A 355 2.97 -28.45 -14.33
CA SER A 355 3.35 -29.81 -13.96
C SER A 355 2.17 -30.48 -13.25
N ALA A 356 2.23 -31.81 -13.12
CA ALA A 356 1.29 -32.55 -12.27
C ALA A 356 1.33 -32.02 -10.83
N ASN A 357 0.18 -31.56 -10.33
CA ASN A 357 0.01 -31.02 -8.99
C ASN A 357 -0.98 -31.87 -8.18
N VAL A 358 -0.69 -32.02 -6.89
CA VAL A 358 -1.63 -32.57 -5.91
C VAL A 358 -2.26 -31.41 -5.14
N ILE A 359 -3.58 -31.28 -5.18
CA ILE A 359 -4.34 -30.29 -4.42
C ILE A 359 -5.31 -31.04 -3.51
N ASP A 360 -5.03 -31.12 -2.21
CA ASP A 360 -5.86 -31.81 -1.22
C ASP A 360 -6.53 -30.78 -0.29
N ALA A 361 -7.84 -30.58 -0.43
CA ALA A 361 -8.65 -29.71 0.43
C ALA A 361 -9.55 -30.46 1.42
N ARG A 362 -9.43 -31.80 1.54
CA ARG A 362 -10.42 -32.66 2.23
C ARG A 362 -10.71 -32.32 3.68
N THR A 363 -9.79 -31.59 4.32
CA THR A 363 -9.88 -31.22 5.74
C THR A 363 -10.27 -29.76 5.96
N PHE A 364 -10.54 -29.02 4.89
CA PHE A 364 -11.12 -27.68 4.95
C PHE A 364 -12.63 -27.77 5.02
N SER A 365 -13.24 -26.94 5.85
CA SER A 365 -14.67 -26.97 6.16
C SER A 365 -15.52 -26.01 5.32
N GLY A 366 -14.87 -25.10 4.58
CA GLY A 366 -15.51 -24.15 3.67
C GLY A 366 -15.45 -24.60 2.21
N PRO A 367 -16.24 -23.98 1.31
CA PRO A 367 -16.18 -24.30 -0.12
C PRO A 367 -14.89 -23.80 -0.77
N VAL A 368 -14.48 -24.49 -1.83
CA VAL A 368 -13.24 -24.21 -2.56
C VAL A 368 -13.47 -24.00 -4.05
N THR A 369 -12.59 -23.21 -4.66
CA THR A 369 -12.38 -23.18 -6.10
C THR A 369 -10.97 -23.67 -6.40
N LEU A 370 -10.86 -24.83 -7.03
CA LEU A 370 -9.59 -25.50 -7.32
C LEU A 370 -9.38 -25.57 -8.83
N ALA A 371 -8.15 -25.31 -9.29
CA ALA A 371 -7.77 -25.51 -10.68
C ALA A 371 -6.38 -26.15 -10.79
N GLY A 372 -6.26 -27.26 -11.55
CA GLY A 372 -4.99 -27.93 -11.81
C GLY A 372 -4.13 -27.17 -12.83
N LEU A 373 -4.76 -26.75 -13.93
CA LEU A 373 -4.19 -26.07 -15.10
C LEU A 373 -3.56 -27.02 -16.12
N ALA A 374 -2.26 -27.21 -16.17
CA ALA A 374 -1.67 -28.17 -17.11
C ALA A 374 -0.89 -29.19 -16.31
N GLY A 375 -1.05 -30.47 -16.63
CA GLY A 375 -0.44 -31.51 -15.82
C GLY A 375 -1.33 -32.74 -15.76
N ALA A 376 -0.90 -33.76 -15.04
CA ALA A 376 -1.81 -34.83 -14.65
C ALA A 376 -2.11 -34.61 -13.18
N ASP A 377 -3.16 -33.85 -12.89
CA ASP A 377 -3.41 -33.28 -11.58
C ASP A 377 -4.29 -34.20 -10.72
N SER A 378 -4.05 -34.21 -9.42
CA SER A 378 -4.88 -34.92 -8.43
C SER A 378 -5.51 -33.90 -7.53
N ILE A 379 -6.80 -33.63 -7.71
CA ILE A 379 -7.53 -32.58 -7.00
C ILE A 379 -8.63 -33.21 -6.17
N VAL A 380 -8.66 -32.85 -4.88
CA VAL A 380 -9.73 -33.24 -3.97
C VAL A 380 -10.34 -32.01 -3.33
N GLY A 381 -11.66 -31.89 -3.48
CA GLY A 381 -12.49 -30.88 -2.84
C GLY A 381 -12.72 -31.14 -1.35
N THR A 382 -13.87 -30.68 -0.88
CA THR A 382 -14.32 -30.63 0.50
C THR A 382 -15.68 -31.29 0.64
N GLU A 383 -16.27 -31.26 1.83
CA GLU A 383 -17.66 -31.73 2.03
C GLU A 383 -18.70 -30.62 1.74
N GLN A 384 -18.32 -29.58 0.98
CA GLN A 384 -19.14 -28.42 0.64
C GLN A 384 -19.24 -28.24 -0.88
N ASN A 385 -20.16 -27.38 -1.33
CA ASN A 385 -20.33 -27.10 -2.76
C ASN A 385 -19.08 -26.44 -3.37
N ASP A 386 -18.35 -27.19 -4.18
CA ASP A 386 -17.06 -26.81 -4.72
C ASP A 386 -17.10 -26.50 -6.22
N ARG A 387 -16.06 -25.82 -6.69
CA ARG A 387 -15.77 -25.68 -8.12
C ARG A 387 -14.39 -26.25 -8.42
N ILE A 388 -14.33 -27.34 -9.17
CA ILE A 388 -13.10 -28.06 -9.49
C ILE A 388 -12.87 -28.03 -11.01
N LEU A 389 -11.64 -27.70 -11.42
CA LEU A 389 -11.23 -27.57 -12.82
C LEU A 389 -9.93 -28.33 -13.05
N GLY A 390 -9.95 -29.47 -13.74
CA GLY A 390 -8.72 -30.18 -14.12
C GLY A 390 -7.88 -29.35 -15.10
N LYS A 391 -8.49 -29.02 -16.24
CA LYS A 391 -7.99 -28.21 -17.37
C LYS A 391 -7.25 -29.00 -18.45
N GLU A 392 -5.92 -29.03 -18.51
CA GLU A 392 -5.17 -29.75 -19.56
C GLU A 392 -4.41 -30.90 -18.93
N GLY A 393 -4.54 -32.10 -19.51
CA GLY A 393 -3.84 -33.31 -19.15
C GLY A 393 -4.78 -34.35 -18.53
N VAL A 394 -4.22 -35.34 -17.85
CA VAL A 394 -4.99 -36.53 -17.39
C VAL A 394 -5.21 -36.39 -15.90
N ASP A 395 -6.39 -35.90 -15.54
CA ASP A 395 -6.68 -35.45 -14.18
C ASP A 395 -7.48 -36.47 -13.38
N THR A 396 -7.35 -36.38 -12.07
CA THR A 396 -8.07 -37.16 -11.06
C THR A 396 -8.76 -36.18 -10.13
N LEU A 397 -10.09 -36.09 -10.25
CA LEU A 397 -10.91 -35.08 -9.58
C LEU A 397 -11.92 -35.75 -8.64
N LEU A 398 -11.90 -35.37 -7.37
CA LEU A 398 -12.81 -35.87 -6.33
C LEU A 398 -13.57 -34.69 -5.70
N GLY A 399 -14.89 -34.63 -5.88
CA GLY A 399 -15.79 -33.62 -5.27
C GLY A 399 -16.04 -33.85 -3.79
N LEU A 400 -16.25 -35.12 -3.40
CA LEU A 400 -16.63 -35.60 -2.06
C LEU A 400 -18.10 -35.32 -1.69
N GLY A 401 -18.40 -34.19 -1.07
CA GLY A 401 -19.74 -33.91 -0.56
C GLY A 401 -20.12 -32.50 -0.91
N GLY A 402 -21.41 -32.22 -1.11
CA GLY A 402 -21.85 -30.93 -1.61
C GLY A 402 -22.43 -31.04 -3.02
N ASN A 403 -22.97 -29.94 -3.55
CA ASN A 403 -23.39 -29.88 -4.94
C ASN A 403 -22.27 -29.23 -5.74
N ASP A 404 -21.44 -30.06 -6.35
CA ASP A 404 -20.18 -29.64 -6.93
C ASP A 404 -20.32 -29.27 -8.40
N HIS A 405 -19.43 -28.40 -8.88
CA HIS A 405 -19.25 -28.14 -10.30
C HIS A 405 -17.86 -28.57 -10.71
N ILE A 406 -17.76 -29.66 -11.46
CA ILE A 406 -16.50 -30.30 -11.83
C ILE A 406 -16.35 -30.31 -13.36
N GLU A 407 -15.25 -29.74 -13.86
CA GLU A 407 -14.85 -29.83 -15.27
C GLU A 407 -13.53 -30.60 -15.35
N GLY A 408 -13.51 -31.74 -16.07
CA GLY A 408 -12.31 -32.51 -16.38
C GLY A 408 -11.35 -31.67 -17.21
N GLY A 409 -11.61 -31.55 -18.51
CA GLY A 409 -10.85 -30.67 -19.39
C GLY A 409 -10.40 -31.35 -20.67
N ASP A 410 -9.19 -31.07 -21.12
CA ASP A 410 -8.55 -31.72 -22.25
C ASP A 410 -7.65 -32.86 -21.74
N GLY A 411 -8.04 -34.12 -21.93
CA GLY A 411 -7.30 -35.33 -21.60
C GLY A 411 -8.23 -36.41 -21.06
N ASP A 412 -7.70 -37.62 -20.85
CA ASP A 412 -8.53 -38.76 -20.43
C ASP A 412 -8.73 -38.72 -18.91
N ASP A 413 -9.76 -38.02 -18.43
CA ASP A 413 -9.91 -37.66 -17.02
C ASP A 413 -10.68 -38.71 -16.20
N ALA A 414 -10.44 -38.73 -14.89
CA ALA A 414 -11.21 -39.50 -13.93
C ALA A 414 -11.87 -38.58 -12.91
N VAL A 415 -13.21 -38.57 -12.87
CA VAL A 415 -14.01 -37.67 -12.03
C VAL A 415 -15.00 -38.43 -11.17
N ASP A 416 -15.02 -38.10 -9.89
CA ASP A 416 -15.95 -38.55 -8.86
C ASP A 416 -16.65 -37.32 -8.24
N GLY A 417 -17.97 -37.19 -8.43
CA GLY A 417 -18.77 -36.13 -7.80
C GLY A 417 -18.98 -36.37 -6.30
N GLY A 418 -19.20 -37.61 -5.91
CA GLY A 418 -19.37 -38.03 -4.53
C GLY A 418 -20.82 -37.94 -4.08
N SER A 419 -21.16 -37.00 -3.21
CA SER A 419 -22.49 -36.92 -2.61
C SER A 419 -23.09 -35.52 -2.67
N GLY A 420 -24.30 -35.43 -3.19
CA GLY A 420 -24.99 -34.18 -3.47
C GLY A 420 -25.42 -34.16 -4.93
N ASN A 421 -25.90 -33.02 -5.43
CA ASN A 421 -26.39 -32.93 -6.81
C ASN A 421 -25.35 -32.24 -7.66
N ASP A 422 -24.51 -33.04 -8.30
CA ASP A 422 -23.29 -32.56 -8.93
C ASP A 422 -23.50 -32.21 -10.40
N HIS A 423 -22.69 -31.28 -10.87
CA HIS A 423 -22.57 -30.94 -12.28
C HIS A 423 -21.18 -31.30 -12.78
N ILE A 424 -21.10 -32.37 -13.56
CA ILE A 424 -19.84 -32.95 -14.03
C ILE A 424 -19.79 -32.85 -15.56
N ASN A 425 -18.66 -32.38 -16.08
CA ASN A 425 -18.39 -32.33 -17.52
C ASN A 425 -16.96 -32.79 -17.81
N GLY A 426 -16.78 -33.92 -18.50
CA GLY A 426 -15.47 -34.45 -18.89
C GLY A 426 -14.75 -33.58 -19.92
N ASN A 427 -15.49 -32.99 -20.86
CA ASN A 427 -15.01 -32.17 -21.97
C ASN A 427 -14.33 -32.95 -23.09
N ARG A 428 -13.00 -33.01 -23.22
CA ARG A 428 -12.33 -33.70 -24.33
C ARG A 428 -11.42 -34.79 -23.79
N GLY A 429 -11.53 -35.98 -24.36
CA GLY A 429 -10.72 -37.12 -23.95
C GLY A 429 -11.63 -38.31 -23.68
N ASP A 430 -11.05 -39.49 -23.50
CA ASP A 430 -11.82 -40.68 -23.14
C ASP A 430 -11.98 -40.71 -21.61
N ASP A 431 -13.09 -40.15 -21.10
CA ASP A 431 -13.24 -39.83 -19.68
C ASP A 431 -13.94 -40.95 -18.87
N ILE A 432 -13.70 -41.00 -17.55
CA ILE A 432 -14.46 -41.78 -16.57
C ILE A 432 -15.13 -40.82 -15.59
N LEU A 433 -16.46 -40.73 -15.65
CA LEU A 433 -17.26 -39.76 -14.89
C LEU A 433 -18.31 -40.45 -14.04
N LEU A 434 -18.29 -40.16 -12.74
CA LEU A 434 -19.10 -40.82 -11.72
C LEU A 434 -19.85 -39.76 -10.89
N GLY A 435 -21.18 -39.71 -10.95
CA GLY A 435 -22.00 -38.82 -10.10
C GLY A 435 -22.11 -39.33 -8.65
N PHE A 436 -22.14 -40.64 -8.47
CA PHE A 436 -22.32 -41.33 -7.19
C PHE A 436 -23.68 -41.10 -6.54
N SER A 437 -23.89 -40.14 -5.64
CA SER A 437 -25.13 -40.09 -4.86
C SER A 437 -25.80 -38.72 -4.86
N GLY A 438 -26.99 -38.65 -5.41
CA GLY A 438 -27.82 -37.45 -5.51
C GLY A 438 -28.40 -37.34 -6.92
N ASN A 439 -28.94 -36.19 -7.29
CA ASN A 439 -29.54 -36.02 -8.62
C ASN A 439 -28.55 -35.28 -9.52
N ASP A 440 -27.71 -36.03 -10.21
CA ASP A 440 -26.54 -35.50 -10.87
C ASP A 440 -26.81 -35.09 -12.31
N THR A 441 -25.96 -34.21 -12.84
CA THR A 441 -25.86 -33.92 -14.27
C THR A 441 -24.45 -34.28 -14.73
N VAL A 442 -24.31 -35.39 -15.45
CA VAL A 442 -23.01 -35.91 -15.90
C VAL A 442 -22.93 -35.91 -17.42
N LEU A 443 -21.96 -35.17 -17.95
CA LEU A 443 -21.73 -34.96 -19.38
C LEU A 443 -20.35 -35.49 -19.75
N GLY A 444 -20.25 -36.49 -20.62
CA GLY A 444 -18.99 -37.06 -21.13
C GLY A 444 -18.19 -36.00 -21.88
N GLY A 445 -18.65 -35.67 -23.07
CA GLY A 445 -18.09 -34.60 -23.88
C GLY A 445 -17.72 -35.15 -25.25
N SER A 446 -16.50 -34.93 -25.68
CA SER A 446 -15.96 -35.55 -26.89
C SER A 446 -14.91 -36.58 -26.52
N GLY A 447 -15.18 -37.83 -26.85
CA GLY A 447 -14.28 -38.94 -26.60
C GLY A 447 -15.10 -40.21 -26.58
N SER A 448 -14.54 -41.31 -26.09
CA SER A 448 -15.28 -42.53 -25.79
C SER A 448 -15.39 -42.64 -24.27
N ASP A 449 -16.50 -42.17 -23.72
CA ASP A 449 -16.59 -41.88 -22.29
C ASP A 449 -17.28 -43.01 -21.52
N VAL A 450 -16.99 -43.11 -20.22
CA VAL A 450 -17.77 -43.89 -19.24
C VAL A 450 -18.50 -42.92 -18.33
N VAL A 451 -19.82 -42.83 -18.47
CA VAL A 451 -20.67 -41.88 -17.74
C VAL A 451 -21.67 -42.62 -16.86
N LEU A 452 -21.49 -42.53 -15.55
CA LEU A 452 -22.32 -43.21 -14.56
C LEU A 452 -22.98 -42.18 -13.63
N GLY A 453 -24.32 -42.17 -13.58
CA GLY A 453 -25.11 -41.32 -12.68
C GLY A 453 -24.92 -41.75 -11.23
N GLY A 454 -25.44 -42.93 -10.88
CA GLY A 454 -25.24 -43.52 -9.56
C GLY A 454 -26.58 -43.76 -8.87
N THR A 455 -26.78 -43.23 -7.68
CA THR A 455 -28.07 -43.29 -6.98
C THR A 455 -28.75 -41.94 -7.02
N GLY A 456 -30.02 -41.88 -7.39
CA GLY A 456 -30.80 -40.64 -7.47
C GLY A 456 -31.37 -40.45 -8.87
N ASP A 457 -32.09 -39.34 -9.11
CA ASP A 457 -32.74 -39.09 -10.39
C ASP A 457 -31.81 -38.28 -11.32
N ASP A 458 -30.99 -38.98 -12.10
CA ASP A 458 -29.85 -38.36 -12.81
C ASP A 458 -30.18 -37.86 -14.21
N THR A 459 -29.35 -36.94 -14.73
CA THR A 459 -29.27 -36.58 -16.15
C THR A 459 -27.89 -36.90 -16.69
N VAL A 460 -27.77 -37.98 -17.46
CA VAL A 460 -26.48 -38.46 -17.99
C VAL A 460 -26.44 -38.39 -19.52
N ASN A 461 -25.29 -37.98 -20.08
CA ASN A 461 -25.10 -37.85 -21.52
C ASN A 461 -23.61 -37.99 -21.90
N GLY A 462 -23.24 -39.04 -22.63
CA GLY A 462 -21.86 -39.21 -23.12
C GLY A 462 -21.39 -38.18 -24.15
N GLN A 463 -22.32 -37.55 -24.89
CA GLN A 463 -22.06 -36.44 -25.82
C GLN A 463 -21.17 -36.69 -27.06
N GLY A 464 -20.80 -37.88 -27.49
CA GLY A 464 -20.11 -38.01 -28.78
C GLY A 464 -19.50 -39.38 -28.97
N ASN A 465 -19.00 -39.69 -30.16
CA ASN A 465 -18.42 -41.01 -30.47
C ASN A 465 -19.18 -42.21 -29.86
N SER A 466 -18.49 -43.10 -29.13
CA SER A 466 -19.01 -44.36 -28.61
C SER A 466 -18.81 -44.41 -27.10
N ASP A 467 -19.87 -44.08 -26.37
CA ASP A 467 -19.85 -43.96 -24.92
C ASP A 467 -20.46 -45.19 -24.23
N THR A 468 -20.10 -45.40 -22.96
CA THR A 468 -20.82 -46.26 -22.03
C THR A 468 -21.58 -45.36 -21.05
N VAL A 469 -22.92 -45.35 -21.12
CA VAL A 469 -23.73 -44.47 -20.28
C VAL A 469 -24.74 -45.26 -19.46
N ALA A 470 -24.76 -45.05 -18.14
CA ALA A 470 -25.76 -45.62 -17.24
C ALA A 470 -26.22 -44.61 -16.19
N GLY A 471 -27.53 -44.48 -15.99
CA GLY A 471 -28.08 -43.73 -14.86
C GLY A 471 -27.95 -44.47 -13.52
N ASN A 472 -27.97 -45.81 -13.56
CA ASN A 472 -27.98 -46.72 -12.41
C ASN A 472 -29.29 -46.65 -11.58
N ASP A 473 -29.23 -46.42 -10.27
CA ASP A 473 -30.36 -46.54 -9.34
C ASP A 473 -31.17 -45.23 -9.29
N GLY A 474 -32.34 -45.17 -9.95
CA GLY A 474 -33.22 -44.01 -9.85
C GLY A 474 -34.17 -43.84 -11.01
N VAL A 475 -34.75 -42.64 -11.18
CA VAL A 475 -35.52 -42.25 -12.37
C VAL A 475 -34.68 -41.35 -13.26
N ASP A 476 -33.87 -41.98 -14.10
CA ASP A 476 -32.84 -41.27 -14.85
C ASP A 476 -33.29 -40.78 -16.22
N LYS A 477 -32.65 -39.71 -16.66
CA LYS A 477 -32.72 -39.17 -18.00
C LYS A 477 -31.39 -39.37 -18.71
N VAL A 478 -31.32 -40.44 -19.49
CA VAL A 478 -30.18 -40.70 -20.39
C VAL A 478 -30.41 -39.99 -21.73
N VAL A 479 -29.56 -39.01 -22.06
CA VAL A 479 -29.64 -38.22 -23.30
C VAL A 479 -28.59 -38.69 -24.30
N ALA A 480 -28.67 -39.93 -24.78
CA ALA A 480 -27.68 -40.48 -25.72
C ALA A 480 -27.98 -40.11 -27.19
N SER A 481 -26.92 -39.92 -28.00
CA SER A 481 -26.99 -40.17 -29.44
C SER A 481 -26.74 -41.65 -29.75
N VAL A 482 -27.77 -42.46 -29.49
CA VAL A 482 -28.06 -43.79 -30.08
C VAL A 482 -27.23 -45.03 -29.72
N ASP A 483 -25.98 -44.98 -29.24
CA ASP A 483 -25.22 -46.23 -29.01
C ASP A 483 -24.98 -46.52 -27.51
N GLU A 484 -25.69 -47.55 -27.02
CA GLU A 484 -25.48 -48.34 -25.79
C GLU A 484 -25.81 -47.71 -24.41
N ILE A 485 -27.02 -47.99 -23.91
CA ILE A 485 -27.40 -47.86 -22.49
C ILE A 485 -27.16 -49.24 -21.85
N ASP A 486 -26.15 -49.38 -21.00
CA ASP A 486 -25.93 -50.61 -20.22
C ASP A 486 -26.49 -50.44 -18.80
N GLU A 487 -27.78 -50.76 -18.63
CA GLU A 487 -28.46 -50.77 -17.32
C GLU A 487 -27.91 -51.84 -16.35
N THR A 488 -26.89 -52.61 -16.74
CA THR A 488 -26.28 -53.68 -15.93
C THR A 488 -24.81 -53.45 -15.61
N PHE A 489 -24.25 -52.29 -15.99
CA PHE A 489 -22.85 -51.99 -15.74
C PHE A 489 -22.61 -51.72 -14.24
N VAL A 490 -22.01 -52.69 -13.55
CA VAL A 490 -21.47 -52.51 -12.20
C VAL A 490 -19.96 -52.30 -12.35
N ALA A 491 -19.50 -51.07 -12.20
CA ALA A 491 -18.09 -50.78 -12.08
C ALA A 491 -17.53 -51.48 -10.82
N ILE A 492 -16.51 -52.32 -10.99
CA ILE A 492 -15.73 -52.85 -9.87
C ILE A 492 -14.71 -51.77 -9.52
N TYR A 493 -15.07 -50.91 -8.57
CA TYR A 493 -14.18 -49.85 -8.10
C TYR A 493 -13.05 -50.42 -7.24
N ASP A 494 -11.81 -50.22 -7.71
CA ASP A 494 -10.55 -50.36 -6.93
C ASP A 494 -9.80 -49.01 -6.98
N TRP A 495 -10.55 -47.92 -6.80
CA TRP A 495 -10.04 -46.54 -6.89
C TRP A 495 -9.82 -45.89 -5.52
N VAL A 496 -9.97 -46.65 -4.43
CA VAL A 496 -9.84 -46.16 -3.04
C VAL A 496 -9.10 -47.18 -2.18
N ASP A 497 -7.86 -47.51 -2.52
CA ASP A 497 -6.95 -48.14 -1.55
C ASP A 497 -5.46 -47.96 -1.88
N SER A 498 -5.01 -46.75 -2.26
CA SER A 498 -3.62 -46.31 -2.00
C SER A 498 -3.34 -44.87 -2.42
N VAL A 499 -3.46 -43.92 -1.49
CA VAL A 499 -2.39 -42.94 -1.21
C VAL A 499 -2.35 -42.71 0.30
#